data_AF-A0A7X8K4V4-F1
#
_entry.id   AF-A0A7X8K4V4-F1
#
_cell.length_a   1.000
_cell.length_b   1.000
_cell.length_c   1.000
_cell.angle_alpha   90.00
_cell.angle_beta   90.00
_cell.angle_gamma   90.00
#
_symmetry.space_group_name_H-M   'P 1'
#
loop_
_entity.id
_entity.type
_entity.pdbx_description
1 polymer ?
#
loop_
_entity_poly.entity_id
_entity_poly.type
_entity_poly.pdbx_seq_one_letter_code
_entity_poly.pdbx_strand_id
1 'polypeptide(L)'
;MMEMFQELTRNLVLLLLLATFLEMLLPKSDLTRYIRLVVGLFVLLTILQPVLDLFDWQGNVSLPIREPPQEKVEALINQGIVFGEYQQATALQVAEERLE
;
A
#
# COMPACT_ATOMS: atom_id res chain seq x y z
N MET A 1 -18.10 3.51 21.37
CA MET A 1 -19.00 4.40 20.61
C MET A 1 -18.98 5.83 21.15
N MET A 2 -19.34 6.09 22.40
CA MET A 2 -19.33 7.47 22.95
C MET A 2 -17.94 8.13 22.91
N GLU A 3 -16.88 7.37 23.23
CA GLU A 3 -15.50 7.85 23.16
C GLU A 3 -15.08 8.25 21.74
N MET A 4 -15.48 7.47 20.73
CA MET A 4 -15.23 7.76 19.31
C MET A 4 -15.87 9.09 18.89
N PHE A 5 -17.13 9.34 19.26
CA PHE A 5 -17.79 10.62 18.96
C PHE A 5 -17.15 11.79 19.70
N GLN A 6 -16.67 11.56 20.93
CA GLN A 6 -16.02 12.59 21.72
C GLN A 6 -14.65 12.98 21.15
N GLU A 7 -13.88 11.99 20.70
CA GLU A 7 -12.58 12.19 20.05
C GLU A 7 -12.74 12.83 18.67
N LEU A 8 -13.66 12.34 17.85
CA LEU A 8 -14.02 12.93 16.56
C LEU A 8 -14.41 14.39 16.71
N THR A 9 -15.30 14.70 17.65
CA THR A 9 -15.78 16.07 17.86
C THR A 9 -14.63 16.98 18.30
N ARG A 10 -13.78 16.54 19.24
CA ARG A 10 -12.60 17.30 19.68
C ARG A 10 -11.67 17.61 18.50
N ASN A 11 -11.37 16.60 17.70
CA ASN A 11 -10.45 16.72 16.57
C ASN A 11 -11.04 17.63 15.48
N LEU A 12 -12.34 17.51 15.18
CA LEU A 12 -13.03 18.39 14.23
C LEU A 12 -13.13 19.83 14.72
N VAL A 13 -13.41 20.07 15.99
CA VAL A 13 -13.47 21.45 16.52
C VAL A 13 -12.09 22.10 16.40
N LEU A 14 -11.00 21.42 16.78
CA LEU A 14 -9.65 21.93 16.61
C LEU A 14 -9.30 22.18 15.14
N LEU A 15 -9.65 21.23 14.26
CA LEU A 15 -9.43 21.34 12.83
C LEU A 15 -10.19 22.52 12.23
N LEU A 16 -11.47 22.69 12.54
CA LEU A 16 -12.30 23.78 12.05
C LEU A 16 -11.79 25.12 12.57
N LEU A 17 -11.36 25.19 13.83
CA LEU A 17 -10.74 26.39 14.39
C LEU A 17 -9.47 26.76 13.61
N LEU A 18 -8.59 25.79 13.34
CA LEU A 18 -7.41 26.01 12.49
C LEU A 18 -7.79 26.42 11.06
N ALA A 19 -8.79 25.75 10.46
CA ALA A 19 -9.27 26.04 9.12
C ALA A 19 -9.82 27.47 9.02
N THR A 20 -10.56 27.93 10.03
CA THR A 20 -11.05 29.32 10.08
C THR A 20 -9.91 30.32 10.19
N PHE A 21 -8.88 30.05 11.00
CA PHE A 21 -7.69 30.89 11.02
C PHE A 21 -6.95 30.90 9.68
N LEU A 22 -6.79 29.73 9.03
CA LEU A 22 -6.22 29.65 7.69
C LEU A 22 -7.02 30.48 6.68
N GLU A 23 -8.35 30.45 6.75
CA GLU A 23 -9.22 31.27 5.91
C GLU A 23 -9.02 32.78 6.13
N MET A 24 -8.77 33.20 7.37
CA MET A 24 -8.48 34.61 7.69
C MET A 24 -7.07 35.03 7.27
N LEU A 25 -6.10 34.12 7.29
CA LEU A 25 -4.74 34.36 6.82
C LEU A 25 -4.67 34.42 5.28
N LEU A 26 -5.62 33.78 4.60
CA LEU A 26 -5.70 33.79 3.15
C LEU A 26 -6.06 35.20 2.65
N PRO A 27 -5.18 35.84 1.86
CA PRO A 27 -5.48 37.15 1.27
C PRO A 27 -6.65 37.01 0.29
N LYS A 28 -7.40 38.08 0.02
CA LYS A 28 -8.47 38.02 -0.99
C LYS A 28 -7.86 38.00 -2.39
N SER A 29 -7.71 36.82 -2.97
CA SER A 29 -7.10 36.60 -4.29
C SER A 29 -7.85 35.52 -5.08
N ASP A 30 -7.56 35.42 -6.37
CA ASP A 30 -8.08 34.34 -7.22
C ASP A 30 -7.65 32.94 -6.75
N LEU A 31 -6.50 32.81 -6.06
CA LEU A 31 -6.03 31.54 -5.52
C LEU A 31 -6.78 31.09 -4.26
N THR A 32 -7.39 32.03 -3.55
CA THR A 32 -8.07 31.79 -2.28
C THR A 32 -9.27 30.86 -2.44
N ARG A 33 -9.95 30.91 -3.60
CA ARG A 33 -11.05 29.99 -3.92
C ARG A 33 -10.58 28.53 -3.97
N TYR A 34 -9.39 28.29 -4.52
CA TYR A 34 -8.84 26.94 -4.65
C TYR A 34 -8.35 26.43 -3.30
N ILE A 35 -7.69 27.29 -2.52
CA ILE A 35 -7.19 26.91 -1.19
C ILE A 35 -8.36 26.60 -0.25
N ARG A 36 -9.45 27.38 -0.29
CA ARG A 36 -10.69 27.07 0.44
C ARG A 36 -11.27 25.70 0.06
N LEU A 37 -11.19 25.34 -1.21
CA LEU A 37 -11.62 24.03 -1.71
C LEU A 37 -10.76 22.90 -1.12
N VAL A 38 -9.44 23.07 -1.11
CA VAL A 38 -8.50 22.10 -0.52
C VAL A 38 -8.71 21.97 0.99
N VAL A 39 -8.90 23.07 1.71
CA VAL A 39 -9.19 23.07 3.15
C VAL A 39 -10.51 22.35 3.43
N GLY A 40 -11.57 22.65 2.67
CA GLY A 40 -12.86 21.96 2.79
C GLY A 40 -12.75 20.46 2.47
N LEU A 41 -11.95 20.09 1.47
CA LEU A 41 -11.66 18.70 1.16
C LEU A 41 -10.92 18.01 2.31
N PHE A 42 -9.96 18.69 2.95
CA PHE A 42 -9.25 18.15 4.10
C PHE A 42 -10.17 17.87 5.30
N VAL A 43 -11.11 18.79 5.56
CA VAL A 43 -12.17 18.58 6.56
C VAL A 43 -13.03 17.37 6.18
N LEU A 44 -13.43 17.26 4.91
CA LEU A 44 -14.22 16.12 4.42
C LEU A 44 -13.47 14.79 4.61
N LEU A 45 -12.18 14.73 4.27
CA LEU A 45 -11.35 13.54 4.48
C LEU A 45 -11.23 13.16 5.95
N THR A 46 -11.17 14.14 6.85
CA THR A 46 -11.13 13.90 8.29
C THR A 46 -12.43 13.24 8.79
N ILE A 47 -13.57 13.66 8.24
CA ILE A 47 -14.88 13.06 8.55
C ILE A 47 -15.05 11.71 7.83
N LEU A 48 -14.36 11.49 6.70
CA LEU A 48 -14.52 10.28 5.90
C LEU A 48 -14.17 9.01 6.68
N GLN A 49 -13.08 9.03 7.45
CA GLN A 49 -12.63 7.86 8.23
C GLN A 49 -13.70 7.33 9.20
N PRO A 50 -14.23 8.13 10.14
CA PRO A 50 -15.28 7.66 11.04
C PRO A 50 -16.58 7.34 10.31
N VAL A 51 -16.86 7.99 9.17
CA VAL A 51 -17.98 7.59 8.31
C VAL A 51 -17.79 6.18 7.78
N LEU A 52 -16.58 5.83 7.30
CA LEU A 52 -16.25 4.48 6.85
C LEU A 52 -16.35 3.46 7.99
N ASP A 53 -15.90 3.83 9.20
CA ASP A 53 -16.01 3.00 10.39
C ASP A 53 -17.48 2.74 10.78
N LEU A 54 -18.37 3.73 10.63
CA LEU A 54 -19.82 3.57 10.84
C LEU A 54 -20.47 2.63 9.82
N PHE A 55 -19.88 2.47 8.64
CA PHE A 55 -20.33 1.55 7.60
C PHE A 55 -19.65 0.18 7.66
N ASP A 56 -18.88 -0.12 8.71
CA ASP A 56 -18.08 -1.34 8.86
C ASP A 56 -17.22 -1.64 7.61
N TRP A 57 -16.75 -0.59 6.93
CA TRP A 57 -15.94 -0.73 5.72
C TRP A 57 -14.52 -1.20 6.09
N GLN A 58 -14.36 -2.51 6.24
CA GLN A 58 -13.07 -3.18 6.35
C GLN A 58 -12.46 -3.31 4.95
N GLY A 59 -12.03 -2.20 4.38
CA GLY A 59 -11.38 -2.11 3.07
C GLY A 59 -10.00 -2.76 3.02
N ASN A 60 -9.82 -3.92 3.65
CA ASN A 60 -8.60 -4.71 3.51
C ASN A 60 -8.65 -5.35 2.12
N VAL A 61 -8.06 -4.69 1.13
CA VAL A 61 -7.86 -5.25 -0.20
C VAL A 61 -6.80 -6.33 -0.06
N SER A 62 -7.23 -7.51 0.37
CA SER A 62 -6.42 -8.71 0.35
C SER A 62 -6.15 -9.05 -1.11
N LEU A 63 -4.97 -8.72 -1.60
CA LEU A 63 -4.52 -9.26 -2.88
C LEU A 63 -4.46 -10.77 -2.72
N PRO A 64 -5.17 -11.56 -3.54
CA PRO A 64 -5.03 -13.01 -3.53
C PRO A 64 -3.68 -13.36 -4.15
N ILE A 65 -2.59 -13.15 -3.40
CA ILE A 65 -1.29 -13.71 -3.73
C ILE A 65 -1.42 -15.20 -3.45
N ARG A 66 -1.73 -15.98 -4.49
CA ARG A 66 -1.73 -17.43 -4.40
C ARG A 66 -0.28 -17.90 -4.26
N GLU A 67 0.12 -18.28 -3.06
CA GLU A 67 1.40 -18.96 -2.86
C GLU A 67 1.43 -20.22 -3.75
N PRO A 68 2.50 -20.44 -4.53
CA PRO A 68 2.63 -21.63 -5.35
C PRO A 68 2.66 -22.87 -4.44
N PRO A 69 2.00 -23.99 -4.84
CA PRO A 69 2.07 -25.23 -4.08
C PRO A 69 3.53 -25.67 -3.85
N GLN A 70 3.87 -26.06 -2.63
CA GLN A 70 5.23 -26.48 -2.24
C GLN A 70 5.75 -27.60 -3.14
N GLU A 71 4.87 -28.52 -3.55
CA GLU A 71 5.17 -29.60 -4.50
C GLU A 71 5.78 -29.09 -5.83
N LYS A 72 5.30 -27.95 -6.35
CA LYS A 72 5.83 -27.37 -7.58
C LYS A 72 7.22 -26.76 -7.36
N VAL A 73 7.49 -26.24 -6.16
CA VAL A 73 8.80 -25.71 -5.78
C VAL A 73 9.82 -26.84 -5.63
N GLU A 74 9.43 -27.93 -4.96
CA GLU A 74 10.27 -29.13 -4.81
C GLU A 74 10.56 -29.80 -6.15
N ALA A 75 9.56 -29.91 -7.03
CA ALA A 75 9.75 -30.44 -8.37
C ALA A 75 10.75 -29.60 -9.19
N LEU A 76 10.72 -28.28 -9.07
CA LEU A 76 11.68 -27.38 -9.73
C LEU A 76 13.10 -27.51 -9.15
N ILE A 77 13.23 -27.68 -7.84
CA ILE A 77 14.53 -27.91 -7.18
C ILE A 77 15.14 -29.24 -7.66
N ASN A 78 14.35 -30.31 -7.65
CA ASN A 78 14.82 -31.63 -8.08
C ASN A 78 15.19 -31.65 -9.57
N GLN A 79 14.38 -31.00 -10.42
CA GLN A 79 14.71 -30.84 -11.85
C GLN A 79 15.99 -30.02 -12.07
N GLY A 80 16.20 -28.96 -11.27
CA GLY A 80 17.40 -28.12 -11.33
C GLY A 80 18.68 -28.86 -10.92
N ILE A 81 18.62 -29.70 -9.88
CA ILE A 81 19.76 -30.52 -9.42
C ILE A 81 20.18 -31.50 -10.52
N VAL A 82 19.21 -32.26 -11.06
CA VAL A 82 19.47 -33.25 -12.12
C VAL A 82 20.05 -32.58 -13.37
N PHE A 83 19.53 -31.42 -13.76
CA PHE A 83 20.04 -30.67 -14.90
C PHE A 83 21.49 -30.19 -14.70
N GLY A 84 21.86 -29.76 -13.48
CA GLY A 84 23.22 -29.36 -13.14
C GLY A 84 24.23 -30.52 -13.25
N GLU A 85 23.85 -31.72 -12.83
CA GLU A 85 24.70 -32.91 -12.92
C GLU A 85 24.99 -33.31 -14.37
N TYR A 86 23.96 -33.32 -15.23
CA TYR A 86 24.15 -33.59 -16.66
C TYR A 86 25.04 -32.55 -17.34
N GLN A 87 24.90 -31.27 -16.98
CA GLN A 87 25.76 -30.21 -17.51
C GLN A 87 27.22 -30.38 -17.06
N GLN A 88 27.44 -30.78 -15.80
CA GLN A 88 28.78 -31.00 -15.28
C GLN A 88 29.47 -32.20 -15.95
N ALA A 89 28.76 -33.30 -16.14
CA ALA A 89 29.28 -34.48 -16.85
C ALA A 89 29.63 -34.16 -18.31
N THR A 90 28.78 -33.37 -18.99
CA THR A 90 29.03 -32.93 -20.37
C THR A 90 30.23 -31.97 -20.43
N ALA A 91 30.37 -31.06 -19.46
CA ALA A 91 31.50 -30.13 -19.42
C ALA A 91 32.84 -30.83 -19.22
N LEU A 92 32.89 -31.91 -18.43
CA LEU A 92 34.09 -32.73 -18.25
C LEU A 92 34.44 -33.51 -19.53
N GLN A 93 33.46 -34.11 -20.19
CA GLN A 93 33.66 -34.80 -21.47
C GLN A 93 34.16 -33.85 -22.56
N VAL A 94 33.57 -32.66 -22.66
CA VAL A 94 33.98 -31.64 -23.63
C VAL A 94 35.38 -31.08 -23.30
N ALA A 95 35.76 -31.00 -22.02
CA ALA A 95 37.11 -30.61 -21.63
C ALA A 95 38.15 -31.68 -21.97
N GLU A 96 37.80 -32.96 -21.78
CA GLU A 96 38.65 -34.11 -22.14
C GLU A 96 38.82 -34.23 -23.66
N GLU A 97 37.74 -34.10 -24.44
CA GLU A 97 37.77 -34.15 -25.92
C GLU A 97 38.63 -33.02 -26.53
N ARG A 98 38.86 -31.92 -25.79
CA ARG A 98 39.67 -30.77 -26.23
C ARG A 98 41.15 -30.88 -25.82
N LEU A 99 41.51 -31.85 -24.98
CA LEU A 99 42.87 -32.08 -24.50
C LEU A 99 43.61 -33.20 -25.26
N GLU A 100 42.91 -33.97 -26.09
CA GLU A 100 43.48 -34.87 -27.13
C GLU A 100 43.63 -34.13 -28.47
#